data_AF-A0A8C5WDK7-F1
#
_entry.id   AF-A0A8C5WDK7-F1
#
_cell.length_a   1.000
_cell.length_b   1.000
_cell.length_c   1.000
_cell.angle_alpha   90.00
_cell.angle_beta   90.00
_cell.angle_gamma   90.00
#
_symmetry.space_group_name_H-M   'P 1'
#
loop_
_entity.id
_entity.type
_entity.pdbx_description
1 polymer ?
#
loop_
_entity_poly.entity_id
_entity_poly.type
_entity_poly.pdbx_seq_one_letter_code
_entity_poly.pdbx_strand_id
1 'polypeptide(L)'
;MFLGHDFAVLWFCFRFRYYQNVCTSSYSFVWWNWTRWEKEIDWMALNGINLPLAFTGQETIWQRVYLALGLKQSEIDEFFTGPAFLAWGRMGNIHTWGGPLSSSWKENQLALQHKIVDRMRALGMITVLPAFAGHIPQGVIRLFPNVNFTKLGAWSCFNCTFSCSYLLDPEDPLFQKIGGLFMKEMLHEFGTDHIYNADTFNEMDPTSSDPAYLSAVSGAIFQSMTNVDPAAVWLMQGWLFVSSPSFWKPAQIRALLHGAPIGRIVVLDLFAENSPVYQRTESFYGQPFIWCMLHNFGGNHGLFGQVESINSGPFEASVFENSTMVGTGLTPEGIEQNDMIYELMNEISWSSKSLNLTQWIFDYADRRYGQQNTNAREAWQILLKSIYNCTQYWKNHNHSPLVRRPALKMNIDICYKQKDLFDAWKLMYNAASSLGSSKTFLYDLVDVTRESMQQLVTTYYVQIKSAYENEILEDLISAGGILVYDLLPELDALLSSQPHFLLGRWLEAAHSMASTQAEAALLDMNARNQLTLWGPDGNILDYANKQLGGLVADYYKERWTLFLWFLVDSLNTGVPFNGKKFNEAVFGVENNFLSNGKVYSANPTGSTIEITKKIFLKYYPHTTKQAMVNGA
;
A
#
# COMPACT_ATOMS: atom_id res chain seq x y z
N MET A 1 -52.31 -6.78 -11.71
CA MET A 1 -51.34 -7.79 -12.17
C MET A 1 -49.96 -7.14 -12.20
N PHE A 2 -49.31 -7.01 -11.05
CA PHE A 2 -47.88 -6.66 -10.89
C PHE A 2 -47.60 -6.81 -9.40
N LEU A 3 -47.18 -8.00 -8.97
CA LEU A 3 -46.49 -8.28 -7.70
C LEU A 3 -46.09 -9.76 -7.79
N GLY A 4 -44.88 -9.96 -8.31
CA GLY A 4 -44.28 -11.26 -8.58
C GLY A 4 -42.80 -11.08 -8.82
N HIS A 5 -42.12 -10.45 -7.85
CA HIS A 5 -40.67 -10.53 -7.73
C HIS A 5 -40.39 -11.19 -6.39
N ASP A 6 -39.97 -12.46 -6.45
CA ASP A 6 -39.31 -13.12 -5.33
C ASP A 6 -38.07 -12.29 -4.99
N PHE A 7 -38.11 -11.55 -3.88
CA PHE A 7 -36.91 -10.99 -3.30
C PHE A 7 -36.11 -12.15 -2.74
N ALA A 8 -35.04 -12.54 -3.44
CA ALA A 8 -34.04 -13.42 -2.86
C ALA A 8 -33.44 -12.70 -1.64
N VAL A 9 -33.72 -13.20 -0.43
CA VAL A 9 -33.10 -12.72 0.80
C VAL A 9 -31.67 -13.27 0.83
N LEU A 10 -30.70 -12.42 0.50
CA LEU A 10 -29.27 -12.70 0.70
C LEU A 10 -28.94 -12.44 2.18
N TRP A 11 -28.52 -13.48 2.89
CA TRP A 11 -28.01 -13.37 4.26
C TRP A 11 -26.50 -13.17 4.23
N PHE A 12 -25.99 -12.28 5.09
CA PHE A 12 -24.55 -12.13 5.29
C PHE A 12 -23.97 -13.38 5.94
N CYS A 13 -22.97 -14.01 5.30
CA CYS A 13 -22.21 -15.09 5.94
C CYS A 13 -21.26 -14.57 7.03
N PHE A 14 -20.85 -13.30 6.97
CA PHE A 14 -19.84 -12.72 7.85
C PHE A 14 -20.33 -11.44 8.56
N ARG A 15 -20.06 -11.33 9.88
CA ARG A 15 -20.50 -10.20 10.72
C ARG A 15 -19.83 -8.89 10.29
N PHE A 16 -18.54 -8.94 9.97
CA PHE A 16 -17.76 -7.77 9.57
C PHE A 16 -17.23 -7.91 8.13
N ARG A 17 -17.30 -6.82 7.38
CA ARG A 17 -16.49 -6.58 6.19
C ARG A 17 -15.65 -5.35 6.46
N TYR A 18 -14.38 -5.60 6.77
CA TYR A 18 -13.42 -4.59 7.17
C TYR A 18 -12.74 -3.95 5.95
N TYR A 19 -12.39 -2.67 6.06
CA TYR A 19 -11.62 -2.00 5.02
C TYR A 19 -10.59 -1.03 5.60
N GLN A 20 -9.43 -1.01 4.91
CA GLN A 20 -8.28 -0.12 4.99
C GLN A 20 -7.09 -0.74 5.73
N ASN A 21 -5.88 -0.45 5.26
CA ASN A 21 -4.66 -0.61 6.05
C ASN A 21 -4.36 0.73 6.73
N VAL A 22 -3.63 0.71 7.84
CA VAL A 22 -3.08 1.96 8.41
C VAL A 22 -2.18 2.67 7.38
N CYS A 23 -1.48 1.92 6.54
CA CYS A 23 -0.65 2.44 5.44
C CYS A 23 -1.45 3.16 4.35
N THR A 24 -2.71 2.79 4.10
CA THR A 24 -3.55 3.40 3.05
C THR A 24 -3.79 4.89 3.29
N SER A 25 -3.80 5.28 4.56
CA SER A 25 -3.89 6.69 4.98
C SER A 25 -2.75 7.56 4.43
N SER A 26 -1.58 6.97 4.21
CA SER A 26 -0.38 7.68 3.73
C SER A 26 -0.15 7.46 2.23
N TYR A 27 -0.29 6.24 1.71
CA TYR A 27 0.00 5.95 0.31
C TYR A 27 -1.13 6.32 -0.67
N SER A 28 -2.35 6.56 -0.18
CA SER A 28 -3.48 6.88 -1.04
C SER A 28 -4.29 8.08 -0.55
N PHE A 29 -4.66 8.10 0.73
CA PHE A 29 -5.67 9.07 1.21
C PHE A 29 -5.11 10.44 1.59
N VAL A 30 -3.79 10.55 1.74
CA VAL A 30 -3.13 11.72 2.36
C VAL A 30 -3.56 13.04 1.71
N TRP A 31 -3.75 13.11 0.39
CA TRP A 31 -4.12 14.34 -0.31
C TRP A 31 -5.62 14.43 -0.65
N TRP A 32 -6.46 13.58 -0.06
CA TRP A 32 -7.88 13.56 -0.37
C TRP A 32 -8.64 14.69 0.31
N ASN A 33 -9.48 15.36 -0.48
CA ASN A 33 -10.51 16.24 0.03
C ASN A 33 -11.81 15.47 0.33
N TRP A 34 -12.82 16.19 0.82
CA TRP A 34 -14.14 15.61 1.10
C TRP A 34 -14.77 14.93 -0.12
N THR A 35 -14.71 15.54 -1.32
CA THR A 35 -15.34 14.99 -2.52
C THR A 35 -14.76 13.64 -2.91
N ARG A 36 -13.46 13.40 -2.68
CA ARG A 36 -12.86 12.08 -2.91
C ARG A 36 -13.23 11.08 -1.83
N TRP A 37 -13.26 11.50 -0.56
CA TRP A 37 -13.70 10.67 0.57
C TRP A 37 -15.16 10.23 0.47
N GLU A 38 -16.05 11.14 0.09
CA GLU A 38 -17.48 10.86 -0.10
C GLU A 38 -17.69 9.73 -1.12
N LYS A 39 -16.98 9.79 -2.26
CA LYS A 39 -16.99 8.72 -3.26
C LYS A 39 -16.46 7.39 -2.72
N GLU A 40 -15.42 7.44 -1.89
CA GLU A 40 -14.87 6.22 -1.28
C GLU A 40 -15.88 5.61 -0.31
N ILE A 41 -16.56 6.41 0.51
CA ILE A 41 -17.56 5.93 1.45
C ILE A 41 -18.79 5.38 0.71
N ASP A 42 -19.19 5.99 -0.40
CA ASP A 42 -20.23 5.44 -1.27
C ASP A 42 -19.80 4.09 -1.86
N TRP A 43 -18.54 3.96 -2.32
CA TRP A 43 -17.97 2.69 -2.77
C TRP A 43 -17.94 1.64 -1.64
N MET A 44 -17.54 2.03 -0.43
CA MET A 44 -17.55 1.16 0.75
C MET A 44 -18.95 0.60 1.00
N ALA A 45 -19.97 1.46 0.97
CA ALA A 45 -21.35 1.06 1.19
C ALA A 45 -21.87 0.12 0.09
N LEU A 46 -21.59 0.43 -1.19
CA LEU A 46 -21.95 -0.43 -2.32
C LEU A 46 -21.30 -1.82 -2.24
N ASN A 47 -20.12 -1.92 -1.66
CA ASN A 47 -19.41 -3.18 -1.45
C ASN A 47 -19.75 -3.86 -0.10
N GLY A 48 -20.62 -3.28 0.71
CA GLY A 48 -21.06 -3.86 1.98
C GLY A 48 -20.09 -3.72 3.15
N ILE A 49 -19.07 -2.86 3.03
CA ILE A 49 -18.14 -2.56 4.12
C ILE A 49 -18.91 -1.95 5.29
N ASN A 50 -18.67 -2.46 6.50
CA ASN A 50 -19.29 -1.96 7.73
C ASN A 50 -18.32 -1.71 8.87
N LEU A 51 -17.02 -1.98 8.69
CA LEU A 51 -15.99 -1.74 9.71
C LEU A 51 -14.77 -1.04 9.09
N PRO A 52 -14.87 0.23 8.66
CA PRO A 52 -13.75 1.00 8.13
C PRO A 52 -12.92 1.67 9.24
N LEU A 53 -11.61 1.87 8.98
CA LEU A 53 -10.78 2.79 9.78
C LEU A 53 -11.21 4.25 9.57
N ALA A 54 -11.07 5.07 10.62
CA ALA A 54 -11.33 6.50 10.59
C ALA A 54 -10.23 7.26 11.34
N PHE A 55 -9.08 7.45 10.71
CA PHE A 55 -7.83 7.93 11.35
C PHE A 55 -7.49 9.40 11.07
N THR A 56 -8.25 10.07 10.21
CA THR A 56 -7.99 11.43 9.74
C THR A 56 -7.99 12.40 10.92
N GLY A 57 -7.01 13.30 10.97
CA GLY A 57 -6.95 14.38 11.99
C GLY A 57 -6.54 13.96 13.41
N GLN A 58 -6.15 12.70 13.66
CA GLN A 58 -5.78 12.25 15.01
C GLN A 58 -4.58 13.01 15.61
N GLU A 59 -3.71 13.60 14.79
CA GLU A 59 -2.60 14.44 15.27
C GLU A 59 -3.08 15.68 16.02
N THR A 60 -4.25 16.21 15.67
CA THR A 60 -4.87 17.34 16.39
C THR A 60 -5.30 16.93 17.79
N ILE A 61 -5.77 15.69 17.95
CA ILE A 61 -6.14 15.13 19.25
C ILE A 61 -4.88 14.90 20.10
N TRP A 62 -3.83 14.32 19.51
CA TRP A 62 -2.53 14.20 20.18
C TRP A 62 -1.94 15.55 20.58
N GLN A 63 -2.04 16.58 19.73
CA GLN A 63 -1.59 17.93 20.07
C GLN A 63 -2.28 18.45 21.33
N ARG A 64 -3.62 18.32 21.44
CA ARG A 64 -4.37 18.73 22.63
C ARG A 64 -3.92 17.96 23.89
N VAL A 65 -3.75 16.65 23.77
CA VAL A 65 -3.27 15.79 24.87
C VAL A 65 -1.88 16.24 25.34
N TYR A 66 -0.93 16.43 24.41
CA TYR A 66 0.44 16.81 24.74
C TYR A 66 0.53 18.23 25.32
N LEU A 67 -0.25 19.18 24.81
CA LEU A 67 -0.35 20.52 25.41
C LEU A 67 -0.93 20.46 26.83
N ALA A 68 -1.97 19.64 27.05
CA ALA A 68 -2.54 19.44 28.39
C ALA A 68 -1.57 18.77 29.37
N LEU A 69 -0.63 17.96 28.88
CA LEU A 69 0.47 17.39 29.68
C LEU A 69 1.59 18.40 29.97
N GLY A 70 1.66 19.52 29.25
CA GLY A 70 2.65 20.59 29.42
C GLY A 70 3.81 20.58 28.41
N LEU A 71 3.67 19.87 27.27
CA LEU A 71 4.65 19.96 26.18
C LEU A 71 4.55 21.34 25.50
N LYS A 72 5.68 21.81 24.98
CA LYS A 72 5.72 23.02 24.15
C LYS A 72 5.22 22.68 22.75
N GLN A 73 4.60 23.65 22.08
CA GLN A 73 4.17 23.50 20.69
C GLN A 73 5.34 23.08 19.77
N SER A 74 6.54 23.64 19.97
CA SER A 74 7.73 23.25 19.20
C SER A 74 8.13 21.79 19.37
N GLU A 75 7.96 21.21 20.56
CA GLU A 75 8.26 19.78 20.81
C GLU A 75 7.26 18.86 20.12
N ILE A 76 6.01 19.33 19.95
CA ILE A 76 4.96 18.59 19.24
C ILE A 76 5.19 18.68 17.73
N ASP A 77 5.53 19.87 17.23
CA ASP A 77 5.83 20.09 15.81
C ASP A 77 7.07 19.31 15.36
N GLU A 78 8.08 19.17 16.22
CA GLU A 78 9.26 18.33 15.98
C GLU A 78 8.97 16.83 16.07
N PHE A 79 7.90 16.41 16.77
CA PHE A 79 7.60 14.99 16.96
C PHE A 79 6.87 14.37 15.79
N PHE A 80 5.83 15.02 15.26
CA PHE A 80 5.06 14.46 14.16
C PHE A 80 5.88 14.37 12.87
N THR A 81 5.63 13.33 12.09
CA THR A 81 6.14 13.22 10.73
C THR A 81 5.38 14.16 9.79
N GLY A 82 5.86 14.27 8.55
CA GLY A 82 5.12 14.89 7.46
C GLY A 82 3.91 14.07 7.04
N PRO A 83 2.94 14.68 6.34
CA PRO A 83 1.67 14.02 6.00
C PRO A 83 1.81 12.66 5.33
N ALA A 84 2.76 12.53 4.41
CA ALA A 84 2.98 11.31 3.63
C ALA A 84 3.59 10.16 4.46
N PHE A 85 3.94 10.40 5.72
CA PHE A 85 4.62 9.43 6.58
C PHE A 85 3.88 9.17 7.90
N LEU A 86 2.63 9.64 8.02
CA LEU A 86 1.87 9.56 9.26
C LEU A 86 1.52 8.13 9.68
N ALA A 87 1.33 7.20 8.74
CA ALA A 87 1.07 5.79 9.08
C ALA A 87 2.17 5.23 9.99
N TRP A 88 3.44 5.40 9.60
CA TRP A 88 4.59 4.93 10.38
C TRP A 88 4.90 5.79 11.59
N GLY A 89 4.47 7.05 11.59
CA GLY A 89 4.46 7.90 12.78
C GLY A 89 3.54 7.34 13.88
N ARG A 90 2.31 7.01 13.51
CA ARG A 90 1.26 6.49 14.40
C ARG A 90 1.60 5.11 14.96
N MET A 91 2.23 4.27 14.15
CA MET A 91 2.74 2.96 14.57
C MET A 91 4.05 3.03 15.38
N GLY A 92 4.61 4.22 15.59
CA GLY A 92 5.83 4.42 16.38
C GLY A 92 7.14 4.02 15.69
N ASN A 93 7.10 3.64 14.39
CA ASN A 93 8.29 3.26 13.63
C ASN A 93 9.24 4.43 13.38
N ILE A 94 8.66 5.59 13.07
CA ILE A 94 9.39 6.83 12.82
C ILE A 94 8.74 8.02 13.52
N HIS A 95 9.48 9.11 13.64
CA HIS A 95 8.99 10.41 14.10
C HIS A 95 9.76 11.51 13.35
N THR A 96 9.29 12.76 13.40
CA THR A 96 9.97 13.96 12.87
C THR A 96 10.11 14.05 11.34
N TRP A 97 10.39 12.95 10.64
CA TRP A 97 10.69 12.93 9.21
C TRP A 97 9.57 13.53 8.36
N GLY A 98 9.93 14.49 7.49
CA GLY A 98 9.00 15.16 6.57
C GLY A 98 8.11 16.23 7.19
N GLY A 99 8.19 16.45 8.51
CA GLY A 99 7.44 17.48 9.23
C GLY A 99 8.08 18.89 9.14
N PRO A 100 7.53 19.87 9.89
CA PRO A 100 6.40 19.77 10.81
C PRO A 100 5.04 19.84 10.10
N LEU A 101 3.98 19.38 10.78
CA LEU A 101 2.60 19.59 10.34
C LEU A 101 2.16 21.03 10.64
N SER A 102 1.69 21.76 9.64
CA SER A 102 1.13 23.10 9.81
C SER A 102 -0.18 23.09 10.63
N SER A 103 -0.58 24.25 11.16
CA SER A 103 -1.89 24.41 11.80
C SER A 103 -3.04 24.23 10.80
N SER A 104 -2.90 24.76 9.59
CA SER A 104 -3.88 24.62 8.50
C SER A 104 -4.13 23.16 8.15
N TRP A 105 -3.08 22.34 8.07
CA TRP A 105 -3.20 20.91 7.85
C TRP A 105 -4.04 20.26 8.97
N LYS A 106 -3.64 20.47 10.23
CA LYS A 106 -4.30 19.89 11.41
C LYS A 106 -5.78 20.26 11.49
N GLU A 107 -6.12 21.52 11.24
CA GLU A 107 -7.51 22.03 11.24
C GLU A 107 -8.33 21.42 10.09
N ASN A 108 -7.78 21.38 8.87
CA ASN A 108 -8.45 20.81 7.72
C ASN A 108 -8.72 19.31 7.88
N GLN A 109 -7.74 18.56 8.42
CA GLN A 109 -7.89 17.13 8.68
C GLN A 109 -8.92 16.84 9.78
N LEU A 110 -8.98 17.65 10.84
CA LEU A 110 -10.01 17.57 11.88
C LEU A 110 -11.41 17.78 11.27
N ALA A 111 -11.58 18.85 10.47
CA ALA A 111 -12.85 19.14 9.80
C ALA A 111 -13.26 18.05 8.81
N LEU A 112 -12.29 17.45 8.11
CA LEU A 112 -12.52 16.34 7.20
C LEU A 112 -12.99 15.08 7.94
N GLN A 113 -12.38 14.76 9.08
CA GLN A 113 -12.73 13.59 9.89
C GLN A 113 -14.17 13.64 10.39
N HIS A 114 -14.65 14.81 10.82
CA HIS A 114 -16.06 14.99 11.20
C HIS A 114 -17.00 14.53 10.07
N LYS A 115 -16.75 14.98 8.84
CA LYS A 115 -17.56 14.57 7.67
C LYS A 115 -17.47 13.08 7.38
N ILE A 116 -16.26 12.50 7.50
CA ILE A 116 -16.03 11.06 7.27
C ILE A 116 -16.85 10.23 8.26
N VAL A 117 -16.70 10.51 9.55
CA VAL A 117 -17.36 9.75 10.63
C VAL A 117 -18.87 9.90 10.55
N ASP A 118 -19.38 11.12 10.33
CA ASP A 118 -20.82 11.37 10.19
C ASP A 118 -21.40 10.58 9.01
N ARG A 119 -20.74 10.59 7.86
CA ARG A 119 -21.22 9.88 6.66
C ARG A 119 -21.14 8.37 6.81
N MET A 120 -20.07 7.85 7.40
CA MET A 120 -19.93 6.41 7.71
C MET A 120 -21.05 5.94 8.63
N ARG A 121 -21.30 6.65 9.73
CA ARG A 121 -22.38 6.32 10.68
C ARG A 121 -23.77 6.47 10.07
N ALA A 122 -23.99 7.49 9.24
CA ALA A 122 -25.26 7.66 8.52
C ALA A 122 -25.59 6.48 7.60
N LEU A 123 -24.58 5.73 7.16
CA LEU A 123 -24.73 4.51 6.36
C LEU A 123 -24.68 3.22 7.20
N GLY A 124 -24.63 3.33 8.53
CA GLY A 124 -24.61 2.19 9.45
C GLY A 124 -23.24 1.51 9.60
N MET A 125 -22.16 2.15 9.16
CA MET A 125 -20.80 1.66 9.39
C MET A 125 -20.37 1.93 10.84
N ILE A 126 -19.60 0.99 11.41
CA ILE A 126 -18.97 1.09 12.72
C ILE A 126 -17.57 1.68 12.50
N THR A 127 -17.34 2.90 12.96
CA THR A 127 -16.04 3.56 12.75
C THR A 127 -15.00 3.01 13.73
N VAL A 128 -13.84 2.61 13.22
CA VAL A 128 -12.70 2.23 14.04
C VAL A 128 -11.83 3.46 14.30
N LEU A 129 -11.81 3.92 15.55
CA LEU A 129 -11.01 5.07 15.99
C LEU A 129 -9.63 4.61 16.52
N PRO A 130 -8.59 5.45 16.46
CA PRO A 130 -7.31 5.11 17.08
C PRO A 130 -7.38 5.09 18.62
N ALA A 131 -6.44 4.40 19.25
CA ALA A 131 -6.17 4.41 20.68
C ALA A 131 -4.66 4.49 20.96
N PHE A 132 -4.29 4.74 22.21
CA PHE A 132 -2.89 4.83 22.62
C PHE A 132 -2.23 3.44 22.69
N ALA A 133 -1.08 3.30 22.01
CA ALA A 133 -0.30 2.05 21.95
C ALA A 133 1.01 2.08 22.77
N GLY A 134 1.29 3.16 23.52
CA GLY A 134 2.46 3.26 24.40
C GLY A 134 3.59 4.18 23.90
N HIS A 135 3.62 4.58 22.62
CA HIS A 135 4.69 5.43 22.08
C HIS A 135 4.58 6.89 22.54
N ILE A 136 5.68 7.47 23.02
CA ILE A 136 5.70 8.84 23.57
C ILE A 136 6.83 9.70 22.97
N PRO A 137 6.63 11.03 22.85
CA PRO A 137 7.68 11.95 22.44
C PRO A 137 8.71 12.19 23.56
N GLN A 138 9.92 12.62 23.17
CA GLN A 138 10.98 12.99 24.13
C GLN A 138 10.55 14.09 25.13
N GLY A 139 9.63 14.98 24.73
CA GLY A 139 9.07 16.00 25.61
C GLY A 139 8.37 15.43 26.86
N VAL A 140 7.80 14.21 26.78
CA VAL A 140 7.22 13.53 27.94
C VAL A 140 8.32 13.16 28.94
N ILE A 141 9.46 12.65 28.48
CA ILE A 141 10.60 12.30 29.35
C ILE A 141 11.15 13.54 30.05
N ARG A 142 11.19 14.70 29.37
CA ARG A 142 11.59 15.97 29.99
C ARG A 142 10.66 16.39 31.13
N LEU A 143 9.35 16.23 30.95
CA LEU A 143 8.34 16.61 31.95
C LEU A 143 8.24 15.62 33.11
N PHE A 144 8.46 14.34 32.82
CA PHE A 144 8.37 13.24 33.78
C PHE A 144 9.72 12.49 33.82
N PRO A 145 10.76 13.06 34.47
CA PRO A 145 12.13 12.52 34.40
C PRO A 145 12.31 11.15 35.07
N ASN A 146 11.35 10.72 35.90
CA ASN A 146 11.34 9.41 36.55
C ASN A 146 10.44 8.40 35.84
N VAL A 147 9.91 8.73 34.65
CA VAL A 147 9.07 7.81 33.87
C VAL A 147 9.88 6.59 33.47
N ASN A 148 9.30 5.40 33.62
CA ASN A 148 9.89 4.17 33.13
C ASN A 148 9.54 3.99 31.65
N PHE A 149 10.55 3.90 30.81
CA PHE A 149 10.38 3.74 29.37
C PHE A 149 11.53 2.94 28.78
N THR A 150 11.26 2.35 27.63
CA THR A 150 12.25 1.67 26.80
C THR A 150 12.46 2.45 25.52
N LYS A 151 13.72 2.64 25.11
CA LYS A 151 14.03 3.15 23.77
C LYS A 151 14.10 1.98 22.79
N LEU A 152 13.22 1.97 21.78
CA LEU A 152 13.18 0.94 20.76
C LEU A 152 14.36 1.05 19.78
N GLY A 153 14.57 0.00 18.98
CA GLY A 153 15.57 -0.03 17.92
C GLY A 153 15.24 0.89 16.75
N ALA A 154 16.24 1.13 15.90
CA ALA A 154 16.05 1.78 14.61
C ALA A 154 15.18 0.90 13.69
N TRP A 155 14.24 1.53 12.99
CA TRP A 155 13.40 0.86 12.00
C TRP A 155 13.82 1.23 10.57
N SER A 156 13.87 0.23 9.67
CA SER A 156 14.17 0.35 8.24
C SER A 156 15.31 1.34 7.89
N CYS A 157 16.45 1.19 8.56
CA CYS A 157 17.66 1.99 8.35
C CYS A 157 17.53 3.49 8.69
N PHE A 158 16.45 3.94 9.32
CA PHE A 158 16.41 5.29 9.91
C PHE A 158 17.27 5.34 11.17
N ASN A 159 18.08 6.38 11.31
CA ASN A 159 18.80 6.63 12.56
C ASN A 159 17.84 7.17 13.64
N CYS A 160 18.31 7.24 14.89
CA CYS A 160 17.46 7.67 16.02
C CYS A 160 17.08 9.16 16.01
N THR A 161 17.45 9.93 14.98
CA THR A 161 16.88 11.27 14.75
C THR A 161 15.42 11.16 14.29
N PHE A 162 15.08 10.07 13.59
CA PHE A 162 13.80 9.89 12.95
C PHE A 162 13.10 8.58 13.36
N SER A 163 13.67 7.80 14.27
CA SER A 163 13.20 6.49 14.71
C SER A 163 13.74 6.22 16.13
N CYS A 164 13.79 4.96 16.57
CA CYS A 164 14.14 4.59 17.95
C CYS A 164 13.17 5.22 18.95
N SER A 165 11.88 5.05 18.68
CA SER A 165 10.79 5.60 19.48
C SER A 165 10.89 5.20 20.96
N TYR A 166 10.39 6.06 21.84
CA TYR A 166 10.28 5.77 23.26
C TYR A 166 8.95 5.07 23.52
N LEU A 167 9.02 3.84 24.05
CA LEU A 167 7.88 3.05 24.46
C LEU A 167 7.74 3.14 25.98
N LEU A 168 6.61 3.66 26.43
CA LEU A 168 6.28 3.75 27.85
C LEU A 168 6.11 2.35 28.45
N ASP A 169 6.66 2.13 29.65
CA ASP A 169 6.51 0.85 30.34
C ASP A 169 5.02 0.61 30.69
N PRO A 170 4.50 -0.61 30.48
CA PRO A 170 3.08 -0.90 30.71
C PRO A 170 2.64 -0.75 32.17
N GLU A 171 3.56 -0.85 33.13
CA GLU A 171 3.27 -0.69 34.56
C GLU A 171 3.45 0.75 35.05
N ASP A 172 4.00 1.65 34.22
CA ASP A 172 4.15 3.07 34.59
C ASP A 172 2.76 3.73 34.70
N PRO A 173 2.43 4.41 35.81
CA PRO A 173 1.14 5.08 35.99
C PRO A 173 0.81 6.10 34.88
N LEU A 174 1.83 6.65 34.22
CA LEU A 174 1.67 7.57 33.11
C LEU A 174 1.00 6.91 31.89
N PHE A 175 1.10 5.58 31.74
CA PHE A 175 0.48 4.84 30.63
C PHE A 175 -1.04 5.03 30.65
N GLN A 176 -1.65 4.76 31.81
CA GLN A 176 -3.09 4.91 31.99
C GLN A 176 -3.52 6.39 31.92
N LYS A 177 -2.67 7.32 32.39
CA LYS A 177 -2.95 8.75 32.30
C LYS A 177 -2.97 9.26 30.86
N ILE A 178 -1.94 8.96 30.06
CA ILE A 178 -1.84 9.41 28.67
C ILE A 178 -2.92 8.73 27.83
N GLY A 179 -3.04 7.40 27.93
CA GLY A 179 -4.07 6.66 27.18
C GLY A 179 -5.48 7.12 27.53
N GLY A 180 -5.78 7.32 28.81
CA GLY A 180 -7.08 7.85 29.24
C GLY A 180 -7.36 9.28 28.78
N LEU A 181 -6.36 10.16 28.75
CA LEU A 181 -6.52 11.52 28.20
C LEU A 181 -6.80 11.48 26.70
N PHE A 182 -6.04 10.68 25.94
CA PHE A 182 -6.25 10.52 24.51
C PHE A 182 -7.64 9.98 24.19
N MET A 183 -8.05 8.91 24.87
CA MET A 183 -9.40 8.34 24.70
C MET A 183 -10.50 9.36 25.01
N LYS A 184 -10.37 10.14 26.09
CA LYS A 184 -11.36 11.17 26.43
C LYS A 184 -11.46 12.26 25.38
N GLU A 185 -10.33 12.76 24.88
CA GLU A 185 -10.31 13.79 23.82
C GLU A 185 -10.86 13.25 22.49
N MET A 186 -10.51 12.02 22.10
CA MET A 186 -11.05 11.35 20.92
C MET A 186 -12.57 11.21 20.98
N LEU A 187 -13.09 10.70 22.10
CA LEU A 187 -14.53 10.47 22.30
C LEU A 187 -15.31 11.78 22.45
N HIS A 188 -14.71 12.78 23.09
CA HIS A 188 -15.32 14.10 23.19
C HIS A 188 -15.47 14.75 21.80
N GLU A 189 -14.44 14.65 20.95
CA GLU A 189 -14.48 15.24 19.61
C GLU A 189 -15.42 14.46 18.66
N PHE A 190 -15.33 13.13 18.62
CA PHE A 190 -15.93 12.34 17.55
C PHE A 190 -16.99 11.33 18.01
N GLY A 191 -17.31 11.23 19.31
CA GLY A 191 -18.10 10.12 19.84
C GLY A 191 -17.39 8.77 19.65
N THR A 192 -18.14 7.66 19.69
CA THR A 192 -17.55 6.33 19.49
C THR A 192 -18.57 5.29 19.00
N ASP A 193 -18.05 4.26 18.33
CA ASP A 193 -18.75 3.02 18.01
C ASP A 193 -18.08 1.79 18.71
N HIS A 194 -17.34 2.06 19.78
CA HIS A 194 -16.73 1.11 20.71
C HIS A 194 -15.58 0.22 20.17
N ILE A 195 -15.09 0.46 18.96
CA ILE A 195 -13.98 -0.30 18.38
C ILE A 195 -12.78 0.62 18.16
N TYR A 196 -11.63 0.22 18.71
CA TYR A 196 -10.41 1.02 18.69
C TYR A 196 -9.21 0.25 18.17
N ASN A 197 -8.40 0.87 17.32
CA ASN A 197 -7.15 0.27 16.85
C ASN A 197 -5.93 0.86 17.58
N ALA A 198 -5.01 -0.03 17.97
CA ALA A 198 -3.73 0.29 18.57
C ALA A 198 -2.74 -0.84 18.28
N ASP A 199 -1.52 -0.52 17.85
CA ASP A 199 -0.49 -1.49 17.51
C ASP A 199 0.88 -1.00 18.00
N THR A 200 1.48 -1.69 18.99
CA THR A 200 2.73 -1.27 19.65
C THR A 200 3.99 -1.77 18.98
N PHE A 201 3.92 -2.94 18.35
CA PHE A 201 5.08 -3.71 17.88
C PHE A 201 5.01 -4.03 16.39
N ASN A 202 4.31 -3.20 15.61
CA ASN A 202 4.25 -3.38 14.17
C ASN A 202 5.64 -3.14 13.56
N GLU A 203 6.27 -4.22 13.08
CA GLU A 203 7.66 -4.23 12.58
C GLU A 203 8.72 -3.75 13.58
N MET A 204 8.42 -3.79 14.87
CA MET A 204 9.37 -3.46 15.93
C MET A 204 9.40 -4.60 16.92
N ASP A 205 10.57 -5.20 17.14
CA ASP A 205 10.69 -6.28 18.11
C ASP A 205 10.60 -5.73 19.54
N PRO A 206 9.76 -6.32 20.41
CA PRO A 206 9.76 -5.99 21.82
C PRO A 206 11.12 -6.27 22.46
N THR A 207 11.48 -5.49 23.48
CA THR A 207 12.77 -5.65 24.17
C THR A 207 12.85 -6.85 25.10
N SER A 208 11.72 -7.49 25.38
CA SER A 208 11.64 -8.72 26.15
C SER A 208 10.70 -9.71 25.47
N SER A 209 11.14 -10.96 25.33
CA SER A 209 10.31 -12.08 24.87
C SER A 209 9.58 -12.79 26.02
N ASP A 210 9.64 -12.25 27.23
CA ASP A 210 8.93 -12.81 28.40
C ASP A 210 7.41 -12.71 28.20
N PRO A 211 6.67 -13.83 28.21
CA PRO A 211 5.22 -13.83 28.19
C PRO A 211 4.57 -12.88 29.20
N ALA A 212 5.11 -12.73 30.42
CA ALA A 212 4.52 -11.85 31.42
C ALA A 212 4.56 -10.38 30.98
N TYR A 213 5.69 -9.95 30.41
CA TYR A 213 5.85 -8.60 29.87
C TYR A 213 4.88 -8.34 28.69
N LEU A 214 4.81 -9.26 27.73
CA LEU A 214 3.92 -9.10 26.56
C LEU A 214 2.44 -9.06 26.97
N SER A 215 2.06 -9.86 27.95
CA SER A 215 0.71 -9.83 28.53
C SER A 215 0.42 -8.50 29.23
N ALA A 216 1.39 -7.96 29.99
CA ALA A 216 1.27 -6.66 30.64
C ALA A 216 1.10 -5.51 29.63
N VAL A 217 1.82 -5.53 28.50
CA VAL A 217 1.65 -4.54 27.42
C VAL A 217 0.22 -4.53 26.89
N SER A 218 -0.30 -5.69 26.47
CA SER A 218 -1.68 -5.82 26.02
C SER A 218 -2.69 -5.41 27.09
N GLY A 219 -2.45 -5.80 28.34
CA GLY A 219 -3.28 -5.44 29.48
C GLY A 219 -3.34 -3.93 29.69
N ALA A 220 -2.21 -3.23 29.64
CA ALA A 220 -2.13 -1.79 29.81
C ALA A 220 -2.87 -1.02 28.70
N ILE A 221 -2.69 -1.43 27.44
CA ILE A 221 -3.40 -0.86 26.28
C ILE A 221 -4.90 -1.02 26.46
N PHE A 222 -5.36 -2.25 26.68
CA PHE A 222 -6.78 -2.55 26.80
C PHE A 222 -7.43 -1.90 28.03
N GLN A 223 -6.69 -1.82 29.15
CA GLN A 223 -7.15 -1.11 30.33
C GLN A 223 -7.30 0.39 30.07
N SER A 224 -6.39 1.00 29.30
CA SER A 224 -6.47 2.44 28.98
C SER A 224 -7.71 2.78 28.17
N MET A 225 -8.14 1.86 27.28
CA MET A 225 -9.41 1.98 26.54
C MET A 225 -10.61 1.82 27.48
N THR A 226 -10.65 0.72 28.26
CA THR A 226 -11.82 0.34 29.07
C THR A 226 -12.05 1.22 30.29
N ASN A 227 -11.02 1.92 30.78
CA ASN A 227 -11.14 2.95 31.81
C ASN A 227 -11.97 4.16 31.34
N VAL A 228 -12.12 4.37 30.03
CA VAL A 228 -12.92 5.45 29.45
C VAL A 228 -14.18 4.92 28.80
N ASP A 229 -14.08 3.80 28.07
CA ASP A 229 -15.21 3.12 27.42
C ASP A 229 -15.28 1.63 27.82
N PRO A 230 -16.11 1.25 28.80
CA PRO A 230 -16.27 -0.14 29.22
C PRO A 230 -16.70 -1.11 28.11
N ALA A 231 -17.28 -0.61 26.99
CA ALA A 231 -17.67 -1.43 25.85
C ALA A 231 -16.54 -1.65 24.82
N ALA A 232 -15.37 -1.05 25.03
CA ALA A 232 -14.24 -1.08 24.10
C ALA A 232 -13.82 -2.48 23.62
N VAL A 233 -13.78 -2.66 22.30
CA VAL A 233 -13.15 -3.78 21.60
C VAL A 233 -11.88 -3.27 20.94
N TRP A 234 -10.77 -3.97 21.16
CA TRP A 234 -9.49 -3.65 20.54
C TRP A 234 -9.36 -4.38 19.20
N LEU A 235 -9.27 -3.63 18.11
CA LEU A 235 -8.91 -4.14 16.79
C LEU A 235 -7.38 -4.07 16.62
N MET A 236 -6.73 -5.21 16.41
CA MET A 236 -5.27 -5.31 16.38
C MET A 236 -4.79 -5.90 15.06
N GLN A 237 -3.70 -5.38 14.49
CA GLN A 237 -3.07 -5.96 13.30
C GLN A 237 -2.29 -7.22 13.65
N GLY A 238 -2.54 -8.32 12.93
CA GLY A 238 -1.77 -9.57 13.05
C GLY A 238 -0.42 -9.56 12.31
N TRP A 239 -0.03 -8.44 11.68
CA TRP A 239 1.17 -8.36 10.82
C TRP A 239 2.46 -8.68 11.54
N LEU A 240 2.62 -8.28 12.81
CA LEU A 240 3.81 -8.58 13.60
C LEU A 240 4.12 -10.09 13.67
N PHE A 241 3.10 -10.94 13.66
CA PHE A 241 3.24 -12.40 13.64
C PHE A 241 3.75 -12.95 12.29
N VAL A 242 3.70 -12.13 11.23
CA VAL A 242 4.19 -12.42 9.87
C VAL A 242 5.53 -11.72 9.58
N SER A 243 5.74 -10.51 10.13
CA SER A 243 6.96 -9.72 9.91
C SER A 243 8.14 -10.23 10.72
N SER A 244 7.90 -10.64 11.97
CA SER A 244 8.94 -11.08 12.93
C SER A 244 8.66 -12.50 13.49
N PRO A 245 8.56 -13.55 12.65
CA PRO A 245 8.20 -14.90 13.11
C PRO A 245 9.26 -15.54 14.04
N SER A 246 10.50 -15.06 14.01
CA SER A 246 11.56 -15.49 14.92
C SER A 246 11.33 -15.06 16.37
N PHE A 247 10.71 -13.90 16.57
CA PHE A 247 10.33 -13.38 17.89
C PHE A 247 8.99 -13.95 18.33
N TRP A 248 7.97 -13.85 17.46
CA TRP A 248 6.59 -14.21 17.78
C TRP A 248 6.33 -15.72 17.69
N LYS A 249 6.80 -16.45 18.69
CA LYS A 249 6.56 -17.89 18.85
C LYS A 249 5.23 -18.13 19.60
N PRO A 250 4.71 -19.38 19.66
CA PRO A 250 3.39 -19.65 20.24
C PRO A 250 3.15 -19.08 21.64
N ALA A 251 4.15 -19.15 22.54
CA ALA A 251 4.01 -18.61 23.90
C ALA A 251 3.88 -17.07 23.91
N GLN A 252 4.64 -16.37 23.08
CA GLN A 252 4.64 -14.90 22.97
C GLN A 252 3.34 -14.40 22.35
N ILE A 253 2.89 -15.05 21.26
CA ILE A 253 1.61 -14.72 20.61
C ILE A 253 0.46 -14.92 21.60
N ARG A 254 0.41 -16.07 22.28
CA ARG A 254 -0.65 -16.37 23.26
C ARG A 254 -0.65 -15.36 24.39
N ALA A 255 0.52 -14.99 24.92
CA ALA A 255 0.63 -14.02 26.00
C ALA A 255 0.11 -12.63 25.62
N LEU A 256 0.47 -12.16 24.42
CA LEU A 256 -0.04 -10.89 23.89
C LEU A 256 -1.55 -10.92 23.70
N LEU A 257 -2.10 -11.97 23.08
CA LEU A 257 -3.53 -12.10 22.79
C LEU A 257 -4.40 -12.35 24.04
N HIS A 258 -3.83 -12.90 25.11
CA HIS A 258 -4.53 -13.15 26.38
C HIS A 258 -4.28 -12.08 27.44
N GLY A 259 -3.53 -11.01 27.13
CA GLY A 259 -3.43 -9.84 27.99
C GLY A 259 -4.74 -9.05 28.13
N ALA A 260 -5.71 -9.29 27.24
CA ALA A 260 -7.09 -8.83 27.37
C ALA A 260 -8.07 -10.01 27.34
N PRO A 261 -9.32 -9.85 27.84
CA PRO A 261 -10.30 -10.92 27.83
C PRO A 261 -10.60 -11.47 26.43
N ILE A 262 -10.90 -12.78 26.35
CA ILE A 262 -11.34 -13.43 25.12
C ILE A 262 -12.61 -12.74 24.58
N GLY A 263 -12.64 -12.45 23.28
CA GLY A 263 -13.72 -11.73 22.60
C GLY A 263 -13.58 -10.20 22.64
N ARG A 264 -12.55 -9.67 23.32
CA ARG A 264 -12.31 -8.21 23.41
C ARG A 264 -11.12 -7.73 22.56
N ILE A 265 -10.38 -8.66 21.96
CA ILE A 265 -9.45 -8.36 20.87
C ILE A 265 -10.00 -9.00 19.60
N VAL A 266 -10.17 -8.20 18.54
CA VAL A 266 -10.39 -8.71 17.18
C VAL A 266 -9.08 -8.57 16.43
N VAL A 267 -8.53 -9.70 15.96
CA VAL A 267 -7.27 -9.70 15.20
C VAL A 267 -7.55 -9.59 13.71
N LEU A 268 -6.92 -8.65 13.02
CA LEU A 268 -6.86 -8.64 11.57
C LEU A 268 -5.78 -9.63 11.13
N ASP A 269 -6.16 -10.78 10.59
CA ASP A 269 -5.22 -11.70 9.93
C ASP A 269 -4.81 -11.07 8.60
N LEU A 270 -3.84 -10.15 8.68
CA LEU A 270 -3.69 -9.04 7.74
C LEU A 270 -3.35 -9.50 6.31
N PHE A 271 -2.61 -10.60 6.17
CA PHE A 271 -2.13 -11.12 4.89
C PHE A 271 -2.59 -12.57 4.69
N ALA A 272 -3.86 -12.85 4.95
CA ALA A 272 -4.37 -14.20 5.06
C ALA A 272 -4.49 -14.93 3.72
N GLU A 273 -4.51 -14.21 2.59
CA GLU A 273 -4.47 -14.83 1.26
C GLU A 273 -3.12 -15.48 0.93
N ASN A 274 -2.06 -15.16 1.68
CA ASN A 274 -0.71 -15.66 1.39
C ASN A 274 0.02 -16.22 2.64
N SER A 275 -0.20 -15.63 3.82
CA SER A 275 0.44 -16.00 5.09
C SER A 275 -0.54 -16.04 6.27
N PRO A 276 -1.61 -16.86 6.19
CA PRO A 276 -2.62 -16.93 7.24
C PRO A 276 -2.00 -17.28 8.60
N VAL A 277 -2.26 -16.46 9.61
CA VAL A 277 -1.78 -16.67 10.98
C VAL A 277 -2.73 -17.58 11.76
N TYR A 278 -4.03 -17.57 11.45
CA TYR A 278 -5.04 -18.36 12.16
C TYR A 278 -4.69 -19.86 12.20
N GLN A 279 -4.11 -20.40 11.13
CA GLN A 279 -3.76 -21.82 11.00
C GLN A 279 -2.70 -22.27 12.02
N ARG A 280 -1.73 -21.41 12.32
CA ARG A 280 -0.61 -21.71 13.24
C ARG A 280 -0.83 -21.24 14.67
N THR A 281 -1.98 -20.62 14.93
CA THR A 281 -2.36 -20.07 16.25
C THR A 281 -3.65 -20.69 16.78
N GLU A 282 -4.09 -21.82 16.22
CA GLU A 282 -5.33 -22.50 16.62
C GLU A 282 -6.53 -21.52 16.62
N SER A 283 -6.65 -20.73 15.55
CA SER A 283 -7.61 -19.62 15.46
C SER A 283 -7.40 -18.55 16.54
N PHE A 284 -6.17 -17.99 16.58
CA PHE A 284 -5.77 -16.92 17.50
C PHE A 284 -6.07 -17.22 18.98
N TYR A 285 -5.92 -18.49 19.37
CA TYR A 285 -6.12 -18.99 20.73
C TYR A 285 -7.48 -18.55 21.34
N GLY A 286 -8.53 -18.51 20.52
CA GLY A 286 -9.89 -18.18 20.91
C GLY A 286 -10.29 -16.72 20.75
N GLN A 287 -9.37 -15.80 20.44
CA GLN A 287 -9.76 -14.42 20.09
C GLN A 287 -10.42 -14.38 18.70
N PRO A 288 -11.47 -13.57 18.49
CA PRO A 288 -12.08 -13.40 17.18
C PRO A 288 -11.09 -12.80 16.16
N PHE A 289 -11.21 -13.19 14.90
CA PHE A 289 -10.38 -12.63 13.84
C PHE A 289 -11.14 -12.33 12.55
N ILE A 290 -10.57 -11.44 11.74
CA ILE A 290 -11.05 -11.09 10.40
C ILE A 290 -10.00 -11.58 9.40
N TRP A 291 -10.43 -12.43 8.45
CA TRP A 291 -9.57 -12.87 7.34
C TRP A 291 -9.40 -11.69 6.38
N CYS A 292 -8.18 -11.18 6.21
CA CYS A 292 -7.95 -10.02 5.35
C CYS A 292 -7.13 -10.40 4.12
N MET A 293 -7.53 -9.83 2.99
CA MET A 293 -6.69 -9.75 1.80
C MET A 293 -5.83 -8.49 1.88
N LEU A 294 -4.50 -8.64 1.97
CA LEU A 294 -3.58 -7.49 1.91
C LEU A 294 -3.40 -7.03 0.47
N HIS A 295 -3.05 -7.97 -0.41
CA HIS A 295 -2.83 -7.81 -1.85
C HIS A 295 -1.70 -6.84 -2.24
N ASN A 296 -1.82 -5.57 -1.86
CA ASN A 296 -0.96 -4.49 -2.32
C ASN A 296 -0.03 -3.95 -1.23
N PHE A 297 1.25 -3.82 -1.57
CA PHE A 297 2.28 -3.18 -0.75
C PHE A 297 2.75 -1.89 -1.45
N GLY A 298 2.96 -0.83 -0.68
CA GLY A 298 3.47 0.46 -1.16
C GLY A 298 2.55 1.24 -2.11
N GLY A 299 1.35 0.75 -2.45
CA GLY A 299 0.56 1.29 -3.56
C GLY A 299 1.18 0.96 -4.91
N ASN A 300 2.02 -0.07 -5.01
CA ASN A 300 2.77 -0.35 -6.24
C ASN A 300 1.83 -0.73 -7.39
N HIS A 301 2.07 -0.18 -8.57
CA HIS A 301 1.43 -0.68 -9.80
C HIS A 301 2.11 -1.98 -10.23
N GLY A 302 1.41 -2.77 -11.04
CA GLY A 302 1.85 -4.08 -11.50
C GLY A 302 0.66 -5.03 -11.52
N LEU A 303 0.52 -5.84 -12.55
CA LEU A 303 -0.53 -6.86 -12.53
C LEU A 303 -0.09 -7.99 -11.58
N PHE A 304 -0.93 -8.32 -10.60
CA PHE A 304 -0.65 -9.36 -9.61
C PHE A 304 -1.96 -9.81 -8.94
N GLY A 305 -2.02 -11.06 -8.51
CA GLY A 305 -3.11 -11.59 -7.69
C GLY A 305 -2.91 -13.04 -7.30
N GLN A 306 -3.73 -13.51 -6.36
CA GLN A 306 -3.81 -14.92 -5.93
C GLN A 306 -5.28 -15.36 -5.92
N VAL A 307 -5.93 -15.29 -7.08
CA VAL A 307 -7.40 -15.42 -7.19
C VAL A 307 -7.96 -16.71 -6.61
N GLU A 308 -7.24 -17.84 -6.70
CA GLU A 308 -7.70 -19.10 -6.11
C GLU A 308 -7.70 -19.05 -4.58
N SER A 309 -6.60 -18.54 -3.98
CA SER A 309 -6.50 -18.37 -2.52
C SER A 309 -7.56 -17.42 -1.98
N ILE A 310 -7.84 -16.33 -2.72
CA ILE A 310 -8.89 -15.38 -2.37
C ILE A 310 -10.26 -16.07 -2.44
N ASN A 311 -10.52 -16.86 -3.49
CA ASN A 311 -11.80 -17.51 -3.75
C ASN A 311 -12.14 -18.66 -2.77
N SER A 312 -11.14 -19.33 -2.19
CA SER A 312 -11.37 -20.43 -1.23
C SER A 312 -11.06 -20.06 0.23
N GLY A 313 -10.10 -19.16 0.46
CA GLY A 313 -9.52 -18.86 1.78
C GLY A 313 -10.54 -18.49 2.87
N PRO A 314 -11.47 -17.54 2.65
CA PRO A 314 -12.49 -17.20 3.63
C PRO A 314 -13.37 -18.39 4.05
N PHE A 315 -13.70 -19.29 3.11
CA PHE A 315 -14.52 -20.45 3.40
C PHE A 315 -13.74 -21.50 4.19
N GLU A 316 -12.49 -21.76 3.80
CA GLU A 316 -11.57 -22.64 4.53
C GLU A 316 -11.32 -22.16 5.97
N ALA A 317 -11.12 -20.85 6.15
CA ALA A 317 -10.97 -20.23 7.46
C ALA A 317 -12.25 -20.33 8.31
N SER A 318 -13.44 -20.22 7.68
CA SER A 318 -14.72 -20.29 8.40
C SER A 318 -15.04 -21.69 8.95
N VAL A 319 -14.57 -22.75 8.29
CA VAL A 319 -14.78 -24.15 8.71
C VAL A 319 -13.57 -24.77 9.43
N PHE A 320 -12.53 -23.97 9.68
CA PHE A 320 -11.37 -24.39 10.45
C PHE A 320 -11.79 -24.85 11.86
N GLU A 321 -11.06 -25.81 12.42
CA GLU A 321 -11.38 -26.36 13.74
C GLU A 321 -11.41 -25.25 14.80
N ASN A 322 -12.52 -25.15 15.52
CA ASN A 322 -12.79 -24.09 16.50
C ASN A 322 -12.60 -22.67 15.96
N SER A 323 -12.89 -22.44 14.67
CA SER A 323 -12.73 -21.13 14.04
C SER A 323 -13.46 -20.03 14.81
N THR A 324 -12.72 -18.95 15.08
CA THR A 324 -13.24 -17.70 15.65
C THR A 324 -13.35 -16.60 14.60
N MET A 325 -13.41 -16.97 13.31
CA MET A 325 -13.57 -16.02 12.22
C MET A 325 -14.89 -15.28 12.35
N VAL A 326 -14.85 -13.94 12.37
CA VAL A 326 -16.03 -13.08 12.46
C VAL A 326 -16.23 -12.19 11.23
N GLY A 327 -15.28 -12.20 10.30
CA GLY A 327 -15.32 -11.27 9.17
C GLY A 327 -14.33 -11.58 8.06
N THR A 328 -14.54 -10.91 6.94
CA THR A 328 -13.57 -10.74 5.86
C THR A 328 -13.10 -9.29 5.79
N GLY A 329 -11.97 -9.01 5.13
CA GLY A 329 -11.46 -7.65 5.06
C GLY A 329 -10.53 -7.37 3.89
N LEU A 330 -10.39 -6.09 3.59
CA LEU A 330 -9.45 -5.52 2.63
C LEU A 330 -8.43 -4.66 3.38
N THR A 331 -7.15 -5.02 3.29
CA THR A 331 -6.04 -4.32 3.97
C THR A 331 -4.91 -3.88 3.02
N PRO A 332 -5.20 -3.34 1.82
CA PRO A 332 -4.15 -2.91 0.90
C PRO A 332 -3.40 -1.70 1.44
N GLU A 333 -2.07 -1.72 1.35
CA GLU A 333 -1.28 -0.55 1.73
C GLU A 333 -1.57 0.65 0.84
N GLY A 334 -1.85 0.44 -0.45
CA GLY A 334 -2.37 1.46 -1.34
C GLY A 334 -3.43 0.90 -2.29
N ILE A 335 -4.36 1.74 -2.72
CA ILE A 335 -5.48 1.38 -3.62
C ILE A 335 -5.27 1.96 -5.02
N GLU A 336 -6.30 1.91 -5.88
CA GLU A 336 -6.28 2.41 -7.27
C GLU A 336 -5.35 1.59 -8.19
N GLN A 337 -5.34 0.27 -8.00
CA GLN A 337 -4.72 -0.73 -8.88
C GLN A 337 -5.51 -2.05 -8.81
N ASN A 338 -5.37 -2.91 -9.82
CA ASN A 338 -5.94 -4.28 -9.84
C ASN A 338 -7.41 -4.39 -9.40
N ASP A 339 -8.28 -3.46 -9.81
CA ASP A 339 -9.69 -3.33 -9.38
C ASP A 339 -10.44 -4.67 -9.29
N MET A 340 -10.21 -5.55 -10.26
CA MET A 340 -10.79 -6.90 -10.35
C MET A 340 -10.58 -7.72 -9.07
N ILE A 341 -9.40 -7.64 -8.46
CA ILE A 341 -9.06 -8.40 -7.25
C ILE A 341 -9.89 -7.90 -6.05
N TYR A 342 -10.10 -6.60 -5.94
CA TYR A 342 -10.93 -5.99 -4.89
C TYR A 342 -12.41 -6.32 -5.09
N GLU A 343 -12.91 -6.29 -6.33
CA GLU A 343 -14.29 -6.70 -6.65
C GLU A 343 -14.52 -8.18 -6.32
N LEU A 344 -13.58 -9.07 -6.67
CA LEU A 344 -13.64 -10.49 -6.33
C LEU A 344 -13.78 -10.71 -4.81
N MET A 345 -12.91 -10.09 -4.02
CA MET A 345 -12.91 -10.25 -2.56
C MET A 345 -14.17 -9.69 -1.89
N ASN A 346 -14.67 -8.55 -2.40
CA ASN A 346 -15.94 -8.00 -1.93
C ASN A 346 -17.11 -8.93 -2.28
N GLU A 347 -17.20 -9.46 -3.50
CA GLU A 347 -18.24 -10.41 -3.87
C GLU A 347 -18.19 -11.71 -3.05
N ILE A 348 -17.00 -12.23 -2.75
CA ILE A 348 -16.83 -13.41 -1.89
C ILE A 348 -17.42 -13.18 -0.49
N SER A 349 -17.33 -11.96 0.03
CA SER A 349 -17.88 -11.60 1.33
C SER A 349 -19.42 -11.69 1.40
N TRP A 350 -20.08 -11.72 0.23
CA TRP A 350 -21.53 -11.89 0.07
C TRP A 350 -21.93 -13.29 -0.42
N SER A 351 -20.98 -14.18 -0.63
CA SER A 351 -21.22 -15.54 -1.09
C SER A 351 -21.15 -16.55 0.06
N SER A 352 -21.91 -17.64 -0.06
CA SER A 352 -21.84 -18.79 0.86
C SER A 352 -20.87 -19.88 0.40
N LYS A 353 -20.28 -19.73 -0.79
CA LYS A 353 -19.32 -20.67 -1.38
C LYS A 353 -18.40 -19.99 -2.39
N SER A 354 -17.31 -20.65 -2.75
CA SER A 354 -16.42 -20.19 -3.82
C SER A 354 -17.16 -19.98 -5.15
N LEU A 355 -16.72 -18.98 -5.90
CA LEU A 355 -17.27 -18.60 -7.20
C LEU A 355 -16.66 -19.43 -8.33
N ASN A 356 -17.41 -19.57 -9.43
CA ASN A 356 -16.83 -20.08 -10.67
C ASN A 356 -16.03 -18.96 -11.35
N LEU A 357 -14.72 -18.92 -11.11
CA LEU A 357 -13.86 -17.82 -11.56
C LEU A 357 -13.87 -17.62 -13.08
N THR A 358 -14.06 -18.66 -13.89
CA THR A 358 -14.14 -18.52 -15.35
C THR A 358 -15.41 -17.79 -15.79
N GLN A 359 -16.56 -18.14 -15.22
CA GLN A 359 -17.80 -17.42 -15.54
C GLN A 359 -17.76 -16.00 -14.96
N TRP A 360 -17.32 -15.89 -13.71
CA TRP A 360 -17.24 -14.63 -12.99
C TRP A 360 -16.39 -13.60 -13.73
N ILE A 361 -15.22 -13.98 -14.26
CA ILE A 361 -14.35 -13.02 -14.96
C ILE A 361 -14.93 -12.56 -16.30
N PHE A 362 -15.71 -13.41 -16.98
CA PHE A 362 -16.43 -12.99 -18.19
C PHE A 362 -17.52 -11.97 -17.86
N ASP A 363 -18.28 -12.23 -16.79
CA ASP A 363 -19.34 -11.32 -16.35
C ASP A 363 -18.75 -9.99 -15.85
N TYR A 364 -17.61 -10.04 -15.14
CA TYR A 364 -16.84 -8.85 -14.73
C TYR A 364 -16.45 -7.99 -15.94
N ALA A 365 -15.83 -8.61 -16.96
CA ALA A 365 -15.40 -7.89 -18.17
C ALA A 365 -16.58 -7.21 -18.87
N ASP A 366 -17.71 -7.90 -19.02
CA ASP A 366 -18.88 -7.34 -19.68
C ASP A 366 -19.50 -6.18 -18.92
N ARG A 367 -19.67 -6.33 -17.59
CA ARG A 367 -20.22 -5.29 -16.72
C ARG A 367 -19.31 -4.07 -16.72
N ARG A 368 -18.00 -4.29 -16.57
CA ARG A 368 -17.00 -3.23 -16.54
C ARG A 368 -16.98 -2.44 -17.84
N TYR A 369 -17.15 -3.09 -18.98
CA TYR A 369 -17.08 -2.43 -20.28
C TYR A 369 -18.43 -1.99 -20.85
N GLY A 370 -19.55 -2.45 -20.27
CA GLY A 370 -20.90 -2.14 -20.70
C GLY A 370 -21.36 -2.90 -21.95
N GLN A 371 -20.54 -3.82 -22.48
CA GLN A 371 -20.90 -4.68 -23.62
C GLN A 371 -20.03 -5.93 -23.65
N GLN A 372 -20.56 -6.98 -24.28
CA GLN A 372 -19.82 -8.23 -24.49
C GLN A 372 -18.77 -8.06 -25.59
N ASN A 373 -17.57 -8.60 -25.35
CA ASN A 373 -16.52 -8.67 -26.36
C ASN A 373 -15.68 -9.93 -26.18
N THR A 374 -15.63 -10.78 -27.20
CA THR A 374 -14.92 -12.07 -27.14
C THR A 374 -13.44 -11.90 -26.84
N ASN A 375 -12.75 -10.97 -27.51
CA ASN A 375 -11.32 -10.75 -27.26
C ASN A 375 -11.07 -10.28 -25.83
N ALA A 376 -11.88 -9.35 -25.31
CA ALA A 376 -11.70 -8.82 -23.96
C ALA A 376 -11.98 -9.88 -22.89
N ARG A 377 -13.01 -10.71 -23.06
CA ARG A 377 -13.29 -11.86 -22.19
C ARG A 377 -12.13 -12.86 -22.18
N GLU A 378 -11.65 -13.26 -23.35
CA GLU A 378 -10.51 -14.18 -23.47
C GLU A 378 -9.23 -13.60 -22.85
N ALA A 379 -8.96 -12.30 -23.07
CA ALA A 379 -7.82 -11.62 -22.46
C ALA A 379 -7.89 -11.70 -20.93
N TRP A 380 -9.03 -11.36 -20.35
CA TRP A 380 -9.24 -11.42 -18.91
C TRP A 380 -9.13 -12.84 -18.36
N GLN A 381 -9.61 -13.85 -19.08
CA GLN A 381 -9.44 -15.25 -18.67
C GLN A 381 -7.97 -15.69 -18.68
N ILE A 382 -7.18 -15.25 -19.66
CA ILE A 382 -5.74 -15.50 -19.68
C ILE A 382 -5.06 -14.82 -18.50
N LEU A 383 -5.35 -13.53 -18.26
CA LEU A 383 -4.78 -12.79 -17.12
C LEU A 383 -5.16 -13.46 -15.78
N LEU A 384 -6.44 -13.84 -15.61
CA LEU A 384 -6.95 -14.52 -14.43
C LEU A 384 -6.16 -15.80 -14.12
N LYS A 385 -5.93 -16.64 -15.14
CA LYS A 385 -5.24 -17.94 -14.99
C LYS A 385 -3.72 -17.84 -14.90
N SER A 386 -3.15 -16.66 -15.17
CA SER A 386 -1.71 -16.43 -15.23
C SER A 386 -1.26 -15.45 -14.14
N ILE A 387 -1.12 -14.18 -14.48
CA ILE A 387 -0.56 -13.13 -13.62
C ILE A 387 -1.39 -12.86 -12.36
N TYR A 388 -2.70 -13.11 -12.40
CA TYR A 388 -3.60 -13.01 -11.25
C TYR A 388 -3.73 -14.30 -10.45
N ASN A 389 -3.05 -15.39 -10.85
CA ASN A 389 -3.02 -16.66 -10.11
C ASN A 389 -1.59 -17.04 -9.70
N CYS A 390 -0.90 -16.09 -9.05
CA CYS A 390 0.43 -16.30 -8.55
C CYS A 390 0.41 -17.29 -7.37
N THR A 391 1.12 -18.41 -7.49
CA THR A 391 1.24 -19.40 -6.40
C THR A 391 2.53 -19.28 -5.60
N GLN A 392 3.39 -18.33 -5.97
CA GLN A 392 4.65 -18.08 -5.27
C GLN A 392 4.45 -17.18 -4.05
N TYR A 393 5.23 -17.47 -3.01
CA TYR A 393 5.26 -16.66 -1.80
C TYR A 393 6.04 -15.37 -2.02
N TRP A 394 5.35 -14.27 -2.34
CA TRP A 394 5.96 -12.94 -2.44
C TRP A 394 5.35 -11.93 -1.47
N LYS A 395 6.22 -11.24 -0.72
CA LYS A 395 5.91 -9.98 -0.03
C LYS A 395 6.39 -8.86 -0.94
N ASN A 396 5.57 -7.81 -1.15
CA ASN A 396 5.87 -6.70 -2.05
C ASN A 396 6.21 -7.16 -3.48
N HIS A 397 5.25 -7.14 -4.40
CA HIS A 397 5.39 -7.88 -5.66
C HIS A 397 6.10 -7.12 -6.79
N ASN A 398 6.15 -5.77 -6.81
CA ASN A 398 6.87 -5.06 -7.88
C ASN A 398 8.35 -4.82 -7.52
N HIS A 399 9.19 -5.76 -7.97
CA HIS A 399 10.66 -5.64 -7.96
C HIS A 399 11.25 -5.64 -9.37
N SER A 400 10.44 -5.30 -10.39
CA SER A 400 10.88 -5.32 -11.78
C SER A 400 12.05 -4.35 -12.03
N PRO A 401 12.91 -4.63 -13.03
CA PRO A 401 13.97 -3.73 -13.43
C PRO A 401 13.49 -2.30 -13.75
N LEU A 402 12.27 -2.13 -14.24
CA LEU A 402 11.69 -0.81 -14.52
C LEU A 402 11.72 0.11 -13.30
N VAL A 403 11.30 -0.38 -12.14
CA VAL A 403 11.04 0.48 -10.97
C VAL A 403 12.17 0.49 -9.94
N ARG A 404 13.13 -0.43 -10.05
CA ARG A 404 14.25 -0.55 -9.11
C ARG A 404 15.49 0.17 -9.64
N ARG A 405 16.31 0.69 -8.73
CA ARG A 405 17.64 1.23 -9.06
C ARG A 405 18.43 0.21 -9.91
N PRO A 406 18.91 0.58 -11.12
CA PRO A 406 19.62 -0.33 -12.00
C PRO A 406 20.86 -0.96 -11.36
N ALA A 407 21.13 -2.22 -11.67
CA ALA A 407 22.35 -2.91 -11.23
C ALA A 407 22.67 -4.06 -12.21
N LEU A 408 23.90 -4.58 -12.18
CA LEU A 408 24.26 -5.77 -12.98
C LEU A 408 23.58 -7.07 -12.51
N LYS A 409 22.99 -7.06 -11.30
CA LYS A 409 22.34 -8.21 -10.67
C LYS A 409 20.98 -7.80 -10.10
N MET A 410 19.98 -7.75 -10.97
CA MET A 410 18.58 -7.51 -10.62
C MET A 410 17.79 -8.83 -10.61
N ASN A 411 16.79 -8.93 -9.73
CA ASN A 411 15.81 -10.00 -9.77
C ASN A 411 14.85 -9.77 -10.94
N ILE A 412 14.62 -10.81 -11.74
CA ILE A 412 13.75 -10.79 -12.92
C ILE A 412 12.66 -11.87 -12.86
N ASP A 413 12.48 -12.50 -11.70
CA ASP A 413 11.56 -13.60 -11.51
C ASP A 413 10.10 -13.14 -11.72
N ILE A 414 9.35 -13.96 -12.45
CA ILE A 414 7.90 -13.82 -12.66
C ILE A 414 7.22 -15.14 -12.24
N CYS A 415 5.99 -15.06 -11.70
CA CYS A 415 5.23 -16.25 -11.28
C CYS A 415 4.23 -16.74 -12.34
N TYR A 416 4.35 -16.24 -13.56
CA TYR A 416 3.51 -16.56 -14.71
C TYR A 416 4.37 -16.71 -15.97
N LYS A 417 3.79 -17.22 -17.06
CA LYS A 417 4.49 -17.29 -18.35
C LYS A 417 4.34 -15.95 -19.06
N GLN A 418 5.46 -15.31 -19.41
CA GLN A 418 5.45 -14.01 -20.12
C GLN A 418 4.58 -14.02 -21.39
N LYS A 419 4.52 -15.16 -22.08
CA LYS A 419 3.66 -15.35 -23.26
C LYS A 419 2.17 -15.11 -22.97
N ASP A 420 1.66 -15.52 -21.81
CA ASP A 420 0.25 -15.39 -21.46
C ASP A 420 -0.14 -13.90 -21.37
N LEU A 421 0.72 -13.08 -20.77
CA LEU A 421 0.54 -11.62 -20.74
C LEU A 421 0.51 -11.02 -22.15
N PHE A 422 1.45 -11.42 -23.01
CA PHE A 422 1.49 -10.90 -24.38
C PHE A 422 0.28 -11.34 -25.22
N ASP A 423 -0.19 -12.58 -25.05
CA ASP A 423 -1.42 -13.03 -25.71
C ASP A 423 -2.64 -12.22 -25.23
N ALA A 424 -2.75 -11.96 -23.92
CA ALA A 424 -3.78 -11.08 -23.38
C ALA A 424 -3.65 -9.64 -23.91
N TRP A 425 -2.43 -9.11 -24.05
CA TRP A 425 -2.18 -7.79 -24.62
C TRP A 425 -2.66 -7.69 -26.07
N LYS A 426 -2.39 -8.71 -26.90
CA LYS A 426 -2.92 -8.80 -28.27
C LYS A 426 -4.44 -8.79 -28.31
N LEU A 427 -5.08 -9.54 -27.41
CA LEU A 427 -6.53 -9.60 -27.35
C LEU A 427 -7.14 -8.27 -26.90
N MET A 428 -6.56 -7.60 -25.91
CA MET A 428 -6.95 -6.24 -25.52
C MET A 428 -6.79 -5.25 -26.69
N TYR A 429 -5.67 -5.30 -27.41
CA TYR A 429 -5.47 -4.50 -28.62
C TYR A 429 -6.56 -4.75 -29.68
N ASN A 430 -6.91 -6.02 -29.93
CA ASN A 430 -7.94 -6.37 -30.90
C ASN A 430 -9.35 -5.93 -30.47
N ALA A 431 -9.61 -5.80 -29.17
CA ALA A 431 -10.87 -5.29 -28.65
C ALA A 431 -11.01 -3.76 -28.77
N ALA A 432 -9.89 -3.05 -28.95
CA ALA A 432 -9.81 -1.60 -28.82
C ALA A 432 -10.68 -0.82 -29.82
N SER A 433 -10.86 -1.33 -31.03
CA SER A 433 -11.73 -0.70 -32.03
C SER A 433 -13.21 -0.69 -31.61
N SER A 434 -13.64 -1.71 -30.86
CA SER A 434 -15.02 -1.86 -30.39
C SER A 434 -15.28 -1.28 -29.01
N LEU A 435 -14.26 -1.24 -28.15
CA LEU A 435 -14.37 -0.84 -26.74
C LEU A 435 -13.71 0.52 -26.43
N GLY A 436 -13.11 1.18 -27.40
CA GLY A 436 -12.34 2.42 -27.20
C GLY A 436 -13.14 3.62 -26.67
N SER A 437 -14.48 3.56 -26.64
CA SER A 437 -15.33 4.58 -25.99
C SER A 437 -15.53 4.33 -24.49
N SER A 438 -15.26 3.11 -24.00
CA SER A 438 -15.39 2.73 -22.60
C SER A 438 -14.18 3.20 -21.81
N LYS A 439 -14.41 4.05 -20.80
CA LYS A 439 -13.34 4.63 -19.97
C LYS A 439 -12.58 3.57 -19.15
N THR A 440 -13.29 2.57 -18.67
CA THR A 440 -12.73 1.43 -17.91
C THR A 440 -11.92 0.52 -18.82
N PHE A 441 -12.37 0.30 -20.07
CA PHE A 441 -11.56 -0.40 -21.07
C PHE A 441 -10.28 0.36 -21.40
N LEU A 442 -10.34 1.69 -21.57
CA LEU A 442 -9.13 2.49 -21.82
C LEU A 442 -8.14 2.42 -20.64
N TYR A 443 -8.63 2.37 -19.41
CA TYR A 443 -7.80 2.13 -18.23
C TYR A 443 -7.11 0.76 -18.30
N ASP A 444 -7.87 -0.32 -18.52
CA ASP A 444 -7.32 -1.68 -18.55
C ASP A 444 -6.38 -1.90 -19.75
N LEU A 445 -6.66 -1.27 -20.89
CA LEU A 445 -5.78 -1.28 -22.06
C LEU A 445 -4.43 -0.63 -21.75
N VAL A 446 -4.43 0.49 -21.03
CA VAL A 446 -3.20 1.15 -20.56
C VAL A 446 -2.46 0.26 -19.58
N ASP A 447 -3.14 -0.32 -18.59
CA ASP A 447 -2.49 -1.13 -17.55
C ASP A 447 -1.88 -2.43 -18.12
N VAL A 448 -2.58 -3.12 -19.02
CA VAL A 448 -2.05 -4.32 -19.71
C VAL A 448 -0.90 -3.96 -20.65
N THR A 449 -0.98 -2.82 -21.36
CA THR A 449 0.13 -2.35 -22.20
C THR A 449 1.34 -1.97 -21.36
N ARG A 450 1.14 -1.25 -20.25
CA ARG A 450 2.17 -0.89 -19.27
C ARG A 450 2.85 -2.15 -18.72
N GLU A 451 2.09 -3.16 -18.31
CA GLU A 451 2.65 -4.41 -17.81
C GLU A 451 3.49 -5.13 -18.89
N SER A 452 3.00 -5.13 -20.13
CA SER A 452 3.76 -5.70 -21.26
C SER A 452 5.06 -4.95 -21.50
N MET A 453 5.06 -3.62 -21.38
CA MET A 453 6.27 -2.79 -21.47
C MET A 453 7.22 -3.01 -20.29
N GLN A 454 6.72 -3.23 -19.08
CA GLN A 454 7.53 -3.62 -17.93
C GLN A 454 8.31 -4.92 -18.21
N GLN A 455 7.67 -5.90 -18.83
CA GLN A 455 8.35 -7.14 -19.23
C GLN A 455 9.37 -6.92 -20.36
N LEU A 456 9.12 -6.00 -21.28
CA LEU A 456 10.10 -5.61 -22.30
C LEU A 456 11.33 -4.93 -21.69
N VAL A 457 11.16 -4.10 -20.64
CA VAL A 457 12.29 -3.51 -19.91
C VAL A 457 13.17 -4.60 -19.33
N THR A 458 12.58 -5.65 -18.74
CA THR A 458 13.31 -6.83 -18.27
C THR A 458 14.09 -7.52 -19.40
N THR A 459 13.46 -7.72 -20.56
CA THR A 459 14.12 -8.31 -21.74
C THR A 459 15.33 -7.49 -22.18
N TYR A 460 15.21 -6.16 -22.29
CA TYR A 460 16.33 -5.30 -22.68
C TYR A 460 17.41 -5.24 -21.59
N TYR A 461 17.04 -5.26 -20.31
CA TYR A 461 18.01 -5.38 -19.22
C TYR A 461 18.87 -6.65 -19.36
N VAL A 462 18.28 -7.80 -19.66
CA VAL A 462 19.02 -9.05 -19.88
C VAL A 462 19.99 -8.94 -21.07
N GLN A 463 19.57 -8.28 -22.15
CA GLN A 463 20.44 -8.02 -23.31
C GLN A 463 21.59 -7.07 -22.98
N ILE A 464 21.32 -5.95 -22.29
CA ILE A 464 22.31 -4.99 -21.81
C ILE A 464 23.35 -5.69 -20.93
N LYS A 465 22.89 -6.49 -19.96
CA LYS A 465 23.76 -7.24 -19.06
C LYS A 465 24.65 -8.22 -19.84
N SER A 466 24.05 -9.03 -20.73
CA SER A 466 24.78 -9.99 -21.54
C SER A 466 25.82 -9.31 -22.45
N ALA A 467 25.45 -8.21 -23.11
CA ALA A 467 26.37 -7.46 -23.97
C ALA A 467 27.55 -6.88 -23.17
N TYR A 468 27.30 -6.34 -21.98
CA TYR A 468 28.34 -5.86 -21.09
C TYR A 468 29.26 -6.99 -20.60
N GLU A 469 28.70 -8.12 -20.16
CA GLU A 469 29.47 -9.28 -19.67
C GLU A 469 30.31 -9.96 -20.76
N ASN A 470 29.88 -9.87 -22.03
CA ASN A 470 30.63 -10.37 -23.19
C ASN A 470 31.47 -9.29 -23.88
N GLU A 471 31.54 -8.07 -23.32
CA GLU A 471 32.30 -6.93 -23.85
C GLU A 471 31.92 -6.51 -25.29
N ILE A 472 30.65 -6.72 -25.68
CA ILE A 472 30.11 -6.39 -27.00
C ILE A 472 29.48 -4.98 -26.96
N LEU A 473 30.29 -3.96 -27.26
CA LEU A 473 29.87 -2.57 -27.18
C LEU A 473 28.69 -2.21 -28.09
N GLU A 474 28.64 -2.77 -29.31
CA GLU A 474 27.57 -2.49 -30.29
C GLU A 474 26.21 -2.97 -29.78
N ASP A 475 26.15 -4.17 -29.20
CA ASP A 475 24.94 -4.74 -28.62
C ASP A 475 24.52 -3.98 -27.37
N LEU A 476 25.48 -3.54 -26.54
CA LEU A 476 25.22 -2.75 -25.35
C LEU A 476 24.58 -1.40 -25.71
N ILE A 477 25.14 -0.70 -26.69
CA ILE A 477 24.61 0.59 -27.16
C ILE A 477 23.24 0.39 -27.80
N SER A 478 23.04 -0.68 -28.57
CA SER A 478 21.77 -0.96 -29.26
C SER A 478 20.65 -1.28 -28.26
N ALA A 479 20.86 -2.24 -27.36
CA ALA A 479 19.86 -2.62 -26.37
C ALA A 479 19.59 -1.50 -25.36
N GLY A 480 20.66 -0.83 -24.90
CA GLY A 480 20.57 0.32 -24.00
C GLY A 480 19.87 1.51 -24.63
N GLY A 481 20.20 1.80 -25.89
CA GLY A 481 19.58 2.88 -26.66
C GLY A 481 18.08 2.68 -26.83
N ILE A 482 17.64 1.46 -27.17
CA ILE A 482 16.21 1.14 -27.27
C ILE A 482 15.53 1.26 -25.90
N LEU A 483 16.15 0.81 -24.82
CA LEU A 483 15.55 0.94 -23.49
C LEU A 483 15.31 2.41 -23.12
N VAL A 484 16.33 3.26 -23.24
CA VAL A 484 16.31 4.63 -22.69
C VAL A 484 15.69 5.66 -23.63
N TYR A 485 15.92 5.55 -24.94
CA TYR A 485 15.47 6.57 -25.91
C TYR A 485 14.16 6.22 -26.61
N ASP A 486 13.74 4.95 -26.55
CA ASP A 486 12.52 4.48 -27.19
C ASP A 486 11.50 3.95 -26.17
N LEU A 487 11.82 2.87 -25.45
CA LEU A 487 10.85 2.13 -24.65
C LEU A 487 10.35 2.94 -23.44
N LEU A 488 11.24 3.52 -22.65
CA LEU A 488 10.85 4.32 -21.48
C LEU A 488 10.13 5.62 -21.84
N PRO A 489 10.54 6.40 -22.86
CA PRO A 489 9.77 7.56 -23.33
C PRO A 489 8.39 7.19 -23.87
N GLU A 490 8.26 6.08 -24.60
CA GLU A 490 6.96 5.61 -25.09
C GLU A 490 6.05 5.12 -23.95
N LEU A 491 6.63 4.52 -22.90
CA LEU A 491 5.90 4.15 -21.68
C LEU A 491 5.39 5.41 -20.94
N ASP A 492 6.23 6.42 -20.80
CA ASP A 492 5.84 7.69 -20.19
C ASP A 492 4.70 8.37 -20.96
N ALA A 493 4.75 8.35 -22.30
CA ALA A 493 3.70 8.88 -23.16
C ALA A 493 2.38 8.10 -23.02
N LEU A 494 2.44 6.76 -22.94
CA LEU A 494 1.28 5.91 -22.69
C LEU A 494 0.59 6.28 -21.37
N LEU A 495 1.36 6.33 -20.29
CA LEU A 495 0.87 6.66 -18.95
C LEU A 495 0.31 8.09 -18.91
N SER A 496 0.99 9.02 -19.58
CA SER A 496 0.54 10.42 -19.72
C SER A 496 -0.77 10.59 -20.51
N SER A 497 -1.24 9.56 -21.21
CA SER A 497 -2.51 9.60 -21.95
C SER A 497 -3.75 9.28 -21.10
N GLN A 498 -3.56 8.78 -19.87
CA GLN A 498 -4.64 8.30 -19.03
C GLN A 498 -4.67 9.07 -17.69
N PRO A 499 -5.79 9.74 -17.34
CA PRO A 499 -6.00 10.41 -16.05
C PRO A 499 -5.45 9.75 -14.78
N HIS A 500 -5.55 8.44 -14.63
CA HIS A 500 -5.21 7.69 -13.41
C HIS A 500 -3.73 7.29 -13.32
N PHE A 501 -2.93 7.61 -14.35
CA PHE A 501 -1.50 7.27 -14.41
C PHE A 501 -0.62 8.53 -14.47
N LEU A 502 -1.07 9.65 -13.89
CA LEU A 502 -0.38 10.94 -13.94
C LEU A 502 0.27 11.31 -12.62
N LEU A 503 1.60 11.54 -12.61
CA LEU A 503 2.29 12.12 -11.45
C LEU A 503 1.74 13.50 -11.10
N GLY A 504 1.36 14.29 -12.12
CA GLY A 504 0.84 15.64 -11.92
C GLY A 504 -0.43 15.69 -11.07
N ARG A 505 -1.29 14.66 -11.10
CA ARG A 505 -2.47 14.61 -10.23
C ARG A 505 -2.12 14.41 -8.76
N TRP A 506 -1.14 13.56 -8.48
CA TRP A 506 -0.65 13.33 -7.13
C TRP A 506 -0.04 14.61 -6.53
N LEU A 507 0.80 15.29 -7.31
CA LEU A 507 1.47 16.53 -6.87
C LEU A 507 0.50 17.71 -6.79
N GLU A 508 -0.45 17.85 -7.73
CA GLU A 508 -1.48 18.89 -7.65
C GLU A 508 -2.38 18.69 -6.43
N ALA A 509 -2.76 17.45 -6.12
CA ALA A 509 -3.52 17.16 -4.91
C ALA A 509 -2.74 17.58 -3.65
N ALA A 510 -1.45 17.25 -3.56
CA ALA A 510 -0.60 17.68 -2.45
C ALA A 510 -0.52 19.21 -2.34
N HIS A 511 -0.26 19.91 -3.45
CA HIS A 511 -0.22 21.38 -3.48
C HIS A 511 -1.55 22.03 -3.09
N SER A 512 -2.68 21.42 -3.47
CA SER A 512 -4.02 21.95 -3.16
C SER A 512 -4.34 21.97 -1.66
N MET A 513 -3.59 21.22 -0.86
CA MET A 513 -3.73 21.19 0.60
C MET A 513 -2.97 22.32 1.30
N ALA A 514 -2.05 23.01 0.59
CA ALA A 514 -1.20 24.04 1.18
C ALA A 514 -1.90 25.40 1.27
N SER A 515 -1.66 26.10 2.38
CA SER A 515 -2.09 27.46 2.65
C SER A 515 -1.01 28.52 2.37
N THR A 516 0.26 28.09 2.26
CA THR A 516 1.41 28.96 2.01
C THR A 516 2.39 28.32 1.02
N GLN A 517 3.28 29.12 0.43
CA GLN A 517 4.31 28.62 -0.48
C GLN A 517 5.32 27.68 0.22
N ALA A 518 5.67 27.96 1.48
CA ALA A 518 6.57 27.10 2.25
C ALA A 518 5.93 25.74 2.55
N GLU A 519 4.64 25.73 2.89
CA GLU A 519 3.87 24.50 3.04
C GLU A 519 3.77 23.73 1.71
N ALA A 520 3.49 24.41 0.60
CA ALA A 520 3.43 23.78 -0.72
C ALA A 520 4.75 23.06 -1.07
N ALA A 521 5.90 23.69 -0.80
CA ALA A 521 7.21 23.08 -1.01
C ALA A 521 7.45 21.85 -0.12
N LEU A 522 7.00 21.90 1.14
CA LEU A 522 7.08 20.76 2.06
C LEU A 522 6.20 19.59 1.59
N LEU A 523 4.99 19.88 1.13
CA LEU A 523 4.05 18.86 0.64
C LEU A 523 4.50 18.25 -0.70
N ASP A 524 5.10 19.04 -1.60
CA ASP A 524 5.74 18.52 -2.81
C ASP A 524 6.88 17.55 -2.48
N MET A 525 7.77 17.93 -1.54
CA MET A 525 8.85 17.06 -1.08
C MET A 525 8.30 15.76 -0.48
N ASN A 526 7.29 15.85 0.39
CA ASN A 526 6.62 14.67 0.98
C ASN A 526 6.06 13.75 -0.13
N ALA A 527 5.33 14.33 -1.08
CA ALA A 527 4.67 13.61 -2.16
C ALA A 527 5.66 12.90 -3.10
N ARG A 528 6.80 13.52 -3.41
CA ARG A 528 7.85 12.94 -4.26
C ARG A 528 8.70 11.91 -3.52
N ASN A 529 9.10 12.25 -2.30
CA ASN A 529 10.00 11.41 -1.50
C ASN A 529 9.33 10.07 -1.18
N GLN A 530 8.05 10.08 -0.79
CA GLN A 530 7.31 8.86 -0.50
C GLN A 530 7.34 7.86 -1.66
N LEU A 531 7.19 8.32 -2.91
CA LEU A 531 7.19 7.46 -4.10
C LEU A 531 8.58 6.94 -4.49
N THR A 532 9.65 7.48 -3.91
CA THR A 532 11.03 7.31 -4.37
C THR A 532 11.97 6.92 -3.22
N LEU A 533 12.65 7.88 -2.59
CA LEU A 533 13.66 7.63 -1.56
C LEU A 533 13.07 7.14 -0.23
N TRP A 534 11.81 7.51 0.06
CA TRP A 534 11.04 7.21 1.27
C TRP A 534 11.60 7.82 2.58
N GLY A 535 12.91 8.00 2.67
CA GLY A 535 13.63 8.72 3.71
C GLY A 535 14.69 9.67 3.13
N PRO A 536 15.48 10.33 3.99
CA PRO A 536 16.51 11.28 3.56
C PRO A 536 17.62 10.63 2.74
N ASP A 537 17.97 9.38 3.05
CA ASP A 537 19.14 8.70 2.50
C ASP A 537 18.76 7.52 1.59
N GLY A 538 17.52 7.50 1.09
CA GLY A 538 17.00 6.33 0.36
C GLY A 538 16.73 5.13 1.28
N ASN A 539 16.30 5.38 2.52
CA ASN A 539 16.16 4.37 3.59
C ASN A 539 15.29 3.17 3.17
N ILE A 540 14.24 3.42 2.37
CA ILE A 540 13.38 2.35 1.82
C ILE A 540 13.13 2.60 0.33
N LEU A 541 14.25 2.75 -0.39
CA LEU A 541 14.29 3.11 -1.80
C LEU A 541 13.31 2.29 -2.67
N ASP A 542 12.51 3.02 -3.44
CA ASP A 542 11.52 2.51 -4.39
C ASP A 542 10.47 1.59 -3.75
N TYR A 543 10.25 1.64 -2.42
CA TYR A 543 9.25 0.79 -1.76
C TYR A 543 7.84 1.05 -2.27
N ALA A 544 7.47 2.32 -2.36
CA ALA A 544 6.17 2.81 -2.84
C ALA A 544 6.26 3.32 -4.29
N ASN A 545 7.05 2.62 -5.11
CA ASN A 545 7.21 2.95 -6.52
C ASN A 545 5.85 3.02 -7.24
N LYS A 546 5.78 3.83 -8.29
CA LYS A 546 4.60 3.96 -9.14
C LYS A 546 5.02 3.98 -10.60
N GLN A 547 4.14 3.58 -11.50
CA GLN A 547 4.35 3.73 -12.93
C GLN A 547 3.43 4.84 -13.42
N LEU A 548 3.90 6.08 -13.28
CA LEU A 548 3.16 7.28 -13.65
C LEU A 548 3.92 8.06 -14.72
N GLY A 549 3.18 8.67 -15.66
CA GLY A 549 3.70 9.66 -16.59
C GLY A 549 4.31 10.84 -15.82
N GLY A 550 5.50 11.27 -16.24
CA GLY A 550 6.37 12.19 -15.50
C GLY A 550 7.39 11.47 -14.62
N LEU A 551 6.96 10.50 -13.81
CA LEU A 551 7.87 9.73 -12.94
C LEU A 551 8.74 8.77 -13.76
N VAL A 552 8.19 8.16 -14.81
CA VAL A 552 8.98 7.38 -15.79
C VAL A 552 10.01 8.24 -16.49
N ALA A 553 9.59 9.39 -17.03
CA ALA A 553 10.49 10.28 -17.75
C ALA A 553 11.65 10.84 -16.92
N ASP A 554 11.39 11.27 -15.68
CA ASP A 554 12.35 12.10 -14.93
C ASP A 554 12.98 11.40 -13.72
N TYR A 555 12.53 10.20 -13.36
CA TYR A 555 13.12 9.40 -12.29
C TYR A 555 13.61 8.04 -12.80
N TYR A 556 12.74 7.19 -13.36
CA TYR A 556 13.16 5.85 -13.80
C TYR A 556 14.13 5.91 -14.99
N LYS A 557 13.80 6.67 -16.05
CA LYS A 557 14.61 6.79 -17.27
C LYS A 557 15.98 7.43 -17.00
N GLU A 558 16.04 8.45 -16.15
CA GLU A 558 17.31 9.13 -15.82
C GLU A 558 18.29 8.18 -15.11
N ARG A 559 17.78 7.31 -14.23
CA ARG A 559 18.61 6.27 -13.58
C ARG A 559 19.15 5.24 -14.57
N TRP A 560 18.31 4.77 -15.50
CA TRP A 560 18.72 3.86 -16.56
C TRP A 560 19.72 4.51 -17.54
N THR A 561 19.53 5.78 -17.85
CA THR A 561 20.46 6.58 -18.69
C THR A 561 21.85 6.61 -18.06
N LEU A 562 21.92 6.94 -16.77
CA LEU A 562 23.20 6.98 -16.04
C LEU A 562 23.84 5.60 -15.95
N PHE A 563 23.06 4.55 -15.71
CA PHE A 563 23.58 3.19 -15.64
C PHE A 563 24.23 2.76 -16.96
N LEU A 564 23.55 3.00 -18.08
CA LEU A 564 24.11 2.71 -19.41
C LEU A 564 25.38 3.50 -19.69
N TRP A 565 25.43 4.78 -19.30
CA TRP A 565 26.65 5.58 -19.45
C TRP A 565 27.82 4.94 -18.71
N PHE A 566 27.63 4.50 -17.46
CA PHE A 566 28.67 3.82 -16.68
C PHE A 566 29.14 2.50 -17.32
N LEU A 567 28.24 1.72 -17.92
CA LEU A 567 28.59 0.47 -18.60
C LEU A 567 29.36 0.74 -19.90
N VAL A 568 28.92 1.71 -20.70
CA VAL A 568 29.58 2.10 -21.96
C VAL A 568 30.95 2.72 -21.69
N ASP A 569 31.07 3.59 -20.69
CA ASP A 569 32.35 4.16 -20.26
C ASP A 569 33.32 3.07 -19.83
N SER A 570 32.85 2.10 -19.02
CA SER A 570 33.64 0.95 -18.58
C SER A 570 34.27 0.17 -19.75
N LEU A 571 33.49 -0.13 -20.80
CA LEU A 571 33.99 -0.82 -22.00
C LEU A 571 34.94 0.06 -22.82
N ASN A 572 34.65 1.35 -22.97
CA ASN A 572 35.47 2.27 -23.76
C ASN A 572 36.84 2.54 -23.12
N THR A 573 36.91 2.65 -21.79
CA THR A 573 38.15 2.97 -21.07
C THR A 573 38.88 1.72 -20.57
N GLY A 574 38.24 0.55 -20.61
CA GLY A 574 38.73 -0.69 -20.01
C GLY A 574 38.78 -0.66 -18.48
N VAL A 575 38.03 0.25 -17.83
CA VAL A 575 37.97 0.37 -16.36
C VAL A 575 36.70 -0.32 -15.87
N PRO A 576 36.78 -1.41 -15.09
CA PRO A 576 35.60 -2.18 -14.70
C PRO A 576 34.53 -1.34 -13.98
N PHE A 577 33.26 -1.62 -14.29
CA PHE A 577 32.10 -1.01 -13.63
C PHE A 577 32.22 -1.08 -12.10
N ASN A 578 32.08 0.08 -11.46
CA ASN A 578 32.09 0.22 -10.00
C ASN A 578 30.69 0.56 -9.49
N GLY A 579 29.99 -0.44 -8.96
CA GLY A 579 28.64 -0.28 -8.43
C GLY A 579 28.52 0.73 -7.30
N LYS A 580 29.58 0.95 -6.49
CA LYS A 580 29.57 1.97 -5.44
C LYS A 580 29.59 3.37 -6.04
N LYS A 581 30.47 3.64 -7.01
CA LYS A 581 30.51 4.93 -7.71
C LYS A 581 29.20 5.23 -8.45
N PHE A 582 28.63 4.21 -9.09
CA PHE A 582 27.31 4.34 -9.71
C PHE A 582 26.24 4.67 -8.67
N ASN A 583 26.19 3.95 -7.53
CA ASN A 583 25.21 4.21 -6.47
C ASN A 583 25.33 5.61 -5.88
N GLU A 584 26.54 6.15 -5.73
CA GLU A 584 26.78 7.53 -5.31
C GLU A 584 26.26 8.53 -6.36
N ALA A 585 26.54 8.29 -7.65
CA ALA A 585 26.11 9.16 -8.73
C ALA A 585 24.58 9.15 -8.96
N VAL A 586 23.96 7.97 -8.93
CA VAL A 586 22.52 7.80 -9.16
C VAL A 586 21.70 8.35 -8.00
N PHE A 587 22.22 8.33 -6.77
CA PHE A 587 21.58 9.02 -5.65
C PHE A 587 21.48 10.54 -5.88
N GLY A 588 22.42 11.14 -6.62
CA GLY A 588 22.32 12.53 -7.06
C GLY A 588 21.13 12.75 -8.02
N VAL A 589 20.90 11.83 -8.96
CA VAL A 589 19.72 11.85 -9.86
C VAL A 589 18.43 11.73 -9.06
N GLU A 590 18.39 10.80 -8.11
CA GLU A 590 17.21 10.54 -7.28
C GLU A 590 16.87 11.75 -6.38
N ASN A 591 17.86 12.40 -5.78
CA ASN A 591 17.65 13.64 -5.00
C ASN A 591 17.25 14.84 -5.87
N ASN A 592 17.83 14.95 -7.07
CA ASN A 592 17.47 16.02 -7.99
C ASN A 592 15.98 15.93 -8.36
N PHE A 593 15.41 14.73 -8.50
CA PHE A 593 13.97 14.58 -8.74
C PHE A 593 13.09 15.20 -7.64
N LEU A 594 13.54 15.14 -6.37
CA LEU A 594 12.82 15.73 -5.23
C LEU A 594 12.80 17.26 -5.24
N SER A 595 13.76 17.89 -5.94
CA SER A 595 13.98 19.34 -5.91
C SER A 595 14.00 19.97 -7.30
N ASN A 596 13.58 19.25 -8.35
CA ASN A 596 13.67 19.71 -9.73
C ASN A 596 12.74 20.88 -10.07
N GLY A 597 11.78 21.22 -9.20
CA GLY A 597 10.82 22.31 -9.39
C GLY A 597 9.90 22.15 -10.61
N LYS A 598 9.90 20.97 -11.25
CA LYS A 598 9.14 20.72 -12.47
C LYS A 598 7.67 20.51 -12.14
N VAL A 599 6.81 21.21 -12.87
CA VAL A 599 5.36 21.03 -12.82
C VAL A 599 4.96 19.94 -13.82
N TYR A 600 4.24 18.94 -13.35
CA TYR A 600 3.74 17.84 -14.16
C TYR A 600 2.25 18.06 -14.47
N SER A 601 1.82 17.74 -15.69
CA SER A 601 0.41 17.90 -16.08
C SER A 601 -0.49 16.93 -15.30
N ALA A 602 -1.58 17.45 -14.74
CA ALA A 602 -2.68 16.67 -14.17
C ALA A 602 -3.77 16.31 -15.19
N ASN A 603 -3.62 16.80 -16.42
CA ASN A 603 -4.49 16.49 -17.54
C ASN A 603 -3.81 15.50 -18.50
N PRO A 604 -4.54 14.50 -19.01
CA PRO A 604 -3.99 13.55 -19.96
C PRO A 604 -3.65 14.23 -21.29
N THR A 605 -2.62 13.71 -21.97
CA THR A 605 -2.15 14.21 -23.26
C THR A 605 -2.05 13.08 -24.29
N GLY A 606 -2.45 13.36 -25.52
CA GLY A 606 -2.45 12.38 -26.61
C GLY A 606 -3.65 11.45 -26.59
N SER A 607 -3.75 10.59 -27.61
CA SER A 607 -4.82 9.60 -27.72
C SER A 607 -4.31 8.24 -27.27
N THR A 608 -4.86 7.72 -26.17
CA THR A 608 -4.53 6.38 -25.64
C THR A 608 -4.53 5.30 -26.71
N ILE A 609 -5.57 5.23 -27.54
CA ILE A 609 -5.71 4.21 -28.59
C ILE A 609 -4.56 4.26 -29.61
N GLU A 610 -4.27 5.44 -30.16
CA GLU A 610 -3.18 5.64 -31.13
C GLU A 610 -1.79 5.38 -30.53
N ILE A 611 -1.57 5.77 -29.27
CA ILE A 611 -0.32 5.50 -28.56
C ILE A 611 -0.14 4.00 -28.33
N THR A 612 -1.16 3.32 -27.78
CA THR A 612 -1.15 1.86 -27.60
C THR A 612 -0.93 1.13 -28.91
N LYS A 613 -1.59 1.58 -29.99
CA LYS A 613 -1.42 0.99 -31.32
C LYS A 613 0.01 1.12 -31.83
N LYS A 614 0.64 2.29 -31.69
CA LYS A 614 2.05 2.50 -32.06
C LYS A 614 2.97 1.55 -31.30
N ILE A 615 2.81 1.48 -29.98
CA ILE A 615 3.60 0.62 -29.09
C ILE A 615 3.40 -0.86 -29.46
N PHE A 616 2.16 -1.29 -29.65
CA PHE A 616 1.83 -2.68 -30.01
C PHE A 616 2.49 -3.08 -31.33
N LEU A 617 2.31 -2.28 -32.39
CA LEU A 617 2.89 -2.56 -33.71
C LEU A 617 4.42 -2.59 -33.69
N LYS A 618 5.04 -1.75 -32.84
CA LYS A 618 6.49 -1.68 -32.69
C LYS A 618 7.04 -2.90 -31.96
N TYR A 619 6.50 -3.26 -30.80
CA TYR A 619 7.15 -4.22 -29.90
C TYR A 619 6.55 -5.63 -29.91
N TYR A 620 5.25 -5.80 -30.13
CA TYR A 620 4.61 -7.12 -30.09
C TYR A 620 5.22 -8.14 -31.08
N PRO A 621 5.60 -7.78 -32.32
CA PRO A 621 6.24 -8.75 -33.22
C PRO A 621 7.56 -9.31 -32.69
N HIS A 622 8.31 -8.55 -31.89
CA HIS A 622 9.57 -9.01 -31.31
C HIS A 622 9.38 -10.04 -30.19
N THR A 623 8.29 -9.94 -29.42
CA THR A 623 7.99 -10.90 -28.34
C THR A 623 7.68 -12.29 -28.88
N THR A 624 7.03 -12.37 -30.05
CA THR A 624 6.73 -13.65 -30.73
C THR A 624 7.98 -14.32 -31.31
N LYS A 625 8.98 -13.53 -31.78
CA LYS A 625 10.24 -14.07 -32.31
C LYS A 625 11.14 -14.65 -31.22
N GLN A 626 11.25 -14.00 -30.07
CA GLN A 626 12.03 -14.52 -28.94
C GLN A 626 11.42 -15.81 -28.34
N ALA A 627 10.09 -15.92 -28.30
CA ALA A 627 9.42 -17.14 -27.86
C ALA A 627 9.73 -18.37 -28.75
N MET A 628 9.99 -18.17 -30.05
CA MET A 628 10.40 -19.24 -30.95
C MET A 628 11.87 -19.67 -30.78
N VAL A 629 12.73 -18.79 -30.25
CA VAL A 629 14.16 -19.07 -30.03
C VAL A 629 14.41 -19.75 -28.67
N ASN A 630 13.65 -19.37 -27.63
CA ASN A 630 13.79 -19.95 -26.28
C ASN A 630 12.93 -21.21 -26.04
N GLY A 631 12.12 -21.62 -27.02
CA GLY A 631 11.29 -22.82 -26.99
C GLY A 631 11.85 -24.00 -27.78
N ALA A 632 13.12 -23.95 -28.18
CA ALA A 632 13.86 -25.00 -28.90
C ALA A 632 14.90 -25.67 -28.00
#